data_AF-A0A4Q4DIH5-F1
#
_entry.id   AF-A0A4Q4DIH5-F1
#
_cell.length_a   1.000
_cell.length_b   1.000
_cell.length_c   1.000
_cell.angle_alpha   90.00
_cell.angle_beta   90.00
_cell.angle_gamma   90.00
#
_symmetry.space_group_name_H-M   'P 1'
#
loop_
_entity.id
_entity.type
_entity.pdbx_description
1 polymer ?
#
loop_
_entity_poly.entity_id
_entity_poly.type
_entity_poly.pdbx_seq_one_letter_code
_entity_poly.pdbx_strand_id
1 'polypeptide(L)'
;MPTRQFTRNELSNIGVPPEDPEYIEYDDDLLADEPVSTLKYTALRRCVFRAPDDGRTYAVEYEAQLDVGDYEVGEYSPDDHGWHGDIVEGVEVEGREVLVTRWLPVEETDRA
;
A
#
# COMPACT_ATOMS: atom_id res chain seq x y z
N MET A 1 3.98 -3.55 18.02
CA MET A 1 3.13 -2.47 17.47
C MET A 1 1.71 -2.83 17.82
N PRO A 2 0.81 -1.88 18.13
CA PRO A 2 -0.60 -2.20 18.30
C PRO A 2 -1.12 -2.79 16.99
N THR A 3 -1.76 -3.96 17.06
CA THR A 3 -2.37 -4.63 15.91
C THR A 3 -3.84 -4.89 16.18
N ARG A 4 -4.60 -4.94 15.08
CA ARG A 4 -6.02 -5.27 15.07
C ARG A 4 -6.28 -6.28 13.96
N GLN A 5 -7.17 -7.22 14.25
CA GLN A 5 -7.64 -8.17 13.26
C GLN A 5 -8.84 -7.59 12.51
N PHE A 6 -8.80 -7.69 11.19
CA PHE A 6 -9.89 -7.35 10.30
C PHE A 6 -10.27 -8.59 9.50
N THR A 7 -11.56 -8.79 9.28
CA THR A 7 -12.03 -9.72 8.27
C THR A 7 -11.83 -9.12 6.89
N ARG A 8 -11.66 -9.99 5.88
CA ARG A 8 -11.62 -9.53 4.47
C ARG A 8 -12.85 -8.72 4.06
N ASN A 9 -14.02 -9.08 4.61
CA ASN A 9 -15.25 -8.35 4.34
C ASN A 9 -15.27 -6.96 4.98
N GLU A 10 -14.73 -6.81 6.20
CA GLU A 10 -14.55 -5.48 6.80
C GLU A 10 -13.60 -4.62 5.97
N LEU A 11 -12.48 -5.19 5.52
CA LEU A 11 -11.53 -4.47 4.64
C LEU A 11 -12.17 -4.09 3.30
N SER A 12 -12.90 -4.99 2.66
CA SER A 12 -13.61 -4.69 1.40
C SER A 12 -14.65 -3.58 1.57
N ASN A 13 -15.37 -3.54 2.69
CA ASN A 13 -16.31 -2.45 2.98
C ASN A 13 -15.64 -1.09 3.20
N ILE A 14 -14.35 -1.07 3.59
CA ILE A 14 -13.53 0.13 3.73
C ILE A 14 -12.88 0.52 2.39
N GLY A 15 -12.90 -0.36 1.38
CA GLY A 15 -12.18 -0.16 0.12
C GLY A 15 -10.72 -0.64 0.17
N VAL A 16 -10.40 -1.62 1.02
CA VAL A 16 -9.07 -2.23 1.11
C VAL A 16 -9.09 -3.66 0.52
N PRO A 17 -8.24 -3.96 -0.48
CA PRO A 17 -7.33 -3.04 -1.17
C PRO A 17 -8.08 -2.02 -2.05
N PRO A 18 -7.44 -0.87 -2.36
CA PRO A 18 -8.04 0.14 -3.24
C PRO A 18 -8.32 -0.45 -4.63
N GLU A 19 -9.49 -0.15 -5.18
CA GLU A 19 -9.83 -0.50 -6.58
C GLU A 19 -8.94 0.26 -7.57
N ASP A 20 -8.68 1.54 -7.30
CA ASP A 20 -7.81 2.39 -8.10
C ASP A 20 -6.87 3.21 -7.20
N PRO A 21 -5.62 2.76 -7.01
CA PRO A 21 -4.62 3.44 -6.20
C PRO A 21 -4.34 4.90 -6.61
N GLU A 22 -4.57 5.27 -7.87
CA GLU A 22 -4.28 6.63 -8.36
C GLU A 22 -5.27 7.67 -7.83
N TYR A 23 -6.47 7.24 -7.40
CA TYR A 23 -7.52 8.14 -6.92
C TYR A 23 -7.74 8.09 -5.41
N ILE A 24 -6.82 7.51 -4.63
CA ILE A 24 -6.91 7.46 -3.16
C ILE A 24 -7.07 8.83 -2.52
N GLU A 25 -6.50 9.88 -3.11
CA GLU A 25 -6.63 11.24 -2.59
C GLU A 25 -8.08 11.78 -2.58
N TYR A 26 -9.01 11.11 -3.28
CA TYR A 26 -10.43 11.44 -3.32
C TYR A 26 -11.29 10.55 -2.44
N ASP A 27 -10.70 9.56 -1.76
CA ASP A 27 -11.40 8.68 -0.83
C ASP A 27 -11.43 9.29 0.58
N ASP A 28 -12.53 9.09 1.31
CA ASP A 28 -12.70 9.64 2.67
C ASP A 28 -12.00 8.78 3.74
N ASP A 29 -11.88 7.48 3.50
CA ASP A 29 -11.39 6.49 4.45
C ASP A 29 -9.99 5.96 4.08
N LEU A 30 -9.62 5.94 2.80
CA LEU A 30 -8.27 5.57 2.35
C LEU A 30 -7.34 6.79 2.36
N LEU A 31 -6.18 6.65 3.02
CA LEU A 31 -5.25 7.76 3.26
C LEU A 31 -3.99 7.67 2.41
N ALA A 32 -3.51 6.46 2.12
CA ALA A 32 -2.34 6.21 1.29
C ALA A 32 -2.33 4.77 0.80
N ASP A 33 -1.67 4.54 -0.34
CA ASP A 33 -1.25 3.22 -0.78
C ASP A 33 0.23 3.24 -1.16
N GLU A 34 1.03 2.65 -0.29
CA GLU A 34 2.48 2.77 -0.28
C GLU A 34 3.11 1.56 -0.98
N PRO A 35 4.06 1.75 -1.92
CA PRO A 35 4.85 0.65 -2.42
C PRO A 35 5.81 0.17 -1.32
N VAL A 36 5.77 -1.12 -0.98
CA VAL A 36 6.67 -1.73 0.03
C VAL A 36 7.84 -2.42 -0.64
N SER A 37 7.56 -3.34 -1.56
CA SER A 37 8.60 -4.07 -2.29
C SER A 37 8.07 -4.70 -3.58
N THR A 38 8.99 -5.07 -4.46
CA THR A 38 8.69 -5.88 -5.65
C THR A 38 9.01 -7.34 -5.34
N LEU A 39 8.02 -8.22 -5.45
CA LEU A 39 8.20 -9.67 -5.39
C LEU A 39 8.49 -10.21 -6.79
N LYS A 40 8.59 -11.54 -6.93
CA LYS A 40 8.96 -12.19 -8.20
C LYS A 40 7.94 -11.93 -9.32
N TYR A 41 6.66 -11.88 -8.99
CA TYR A 41 5.54 -11.76 -9.93
C TYR A 41 4.50 -10.72 -9.54
N THR A 42 4.62 -10.15 -8.34
CA THR A 42 3.65 -9.24 -7.72
C THR A 42 4.38 -8.08 -7.05
N ALA A 43 3.65 -7.02 -6.74
CA ALA A 43 4.11 -5.94 -5.88
C ALA A 43 3.51 -6.15 -4.49
N LEU A 44 4.33 -6.03 -3.44
CA LEU A 44 3.84 -5.88 -2.08
C LEU A 44 3.56 -4.40 -1.84
N ARG A 45 2.32 -4.09 -1.50
CA ARG A 45 1.82 -2.75 -1.23
C ARG A 45 1.23 -2.67 0.17
N ARG A 46 1.04 -1.46 0.65
CA ARG A 46 0.52 -1.19 1.99
C ARG A 46 -0.51 -0.08 1.92
N CYS A 47 -1.76 -0.47 2.11
CA CYS A 47 -2.87 0.47 2.18
C CYS A 47 -3.02 0.99 3.62
N VAL A 48 -3.08 2.31 3.77
CA VAL A 48 -3.31 3.02 5.02
C VAL A 48 -4.71 3.60 4.98
N PHE A 49 -5.53 3.32 6.00
CA PHE A 49 -6.92 3.72 6.04
C PHE A 49 -7.36 4.13 7.45
N ARG A 50 -8.44 4.89 7.54
CA ARG A 50 -9.15 5.19 8.79
C ARG A 50 -10.23 4.14 9.01
N ALA A 51 -10.20 3.45 10.14
CA ALA A 51 -11.25 2.51 10.48
C ALA A 51 -12.53 3.27 10.91
N PRO A 52 -13.70 2.98 10.33
CA PRO A 52 -14.91 3.78 10.54
C PRO A 52 -15.53 3.61 11.93
N ASP A 53 -15.19 2.55 12.66
CA ASP A 53 -15.78 2.21 13.95
C ASP A 53 -15.06 2.84 15.15
N ASP A 54 -13.73 3.00 15.10
CA ASP A 54 -12.92 3.59 16.15
C ASP A 54 -12.22 4.91 15.75
N GLY A 55 -12.26 5.26 14.46
CA GLY A 55 -11.64 6.46 13.89
C GLY A 55 -10.11 6.42 13.87
N ARG A 56 -9.47 5.30 14.24
CA ARG A 56 -8.02 5.15 14.26
C ARG A 56 -7.49 4.79 12.88
N THR A 57 -6.20 5.00 12.68
CA THR A 57 -5.54 4.74 11.40
C THR A 57 -4.79 3.42 11.47
N TYR A 58 -5.02 2.57 10.49
CA TYR A 58 -4.38 1.26 10.36
C TYR A 58 -3.74 1.12 8.99
N ALA A 59 -2.78 0.20 8.89
CA ALA A 59 -2.16 -0.18 7.64
C ALA A 59 -2.20 -1.70 7.47
N VAL A 60 -2.57 -2.15 6.28
CA VAL A 60 -2.60 -3.55 5.86
C VAL A 60 -1.75 -3.72 4.62
N GLU A 61 -0.89 -4.75 4.63
CA GLU A 61 -0.14 -5.15 3.44
C GLU A 61 -0.97 -6.08 2.55
N TYR A 62 -0.81 -5.94 1.25
CA TYR A 62 -1.47 -6.78 0.26
C TYR A 62 -0.60 -6.94 -0.99
N GLU A 63 -0.76 -8.05 -1.69
CA GLU A 63 -0.13 -8.28 -2.99
C GLU A 63 -1.02 -7.73 -4.11
N ALA A 64 -0.39 -6.96 -5.00
CA ALA A 64 -0.98 -6.40 -6.20
C ALA A 64 -0.23 -6.90 -7.45
N GLN A 65 -0.87 -6.76 -8.62
CA GLN A 65 -0.19 -6.98 -9.88
C GLN A 65 0.99 -6.01 -10.03
N LEU A 66 2.07 -6.46 -10.68
CA LEU A 66 3.15 -5.57 -11.07
C LEU A 66 2.66 -4.61 -12.15
N ASP A 67 2.75 -3.31 -11.88
CA ASP A 67 2.67 -2.31 -12.94
C ASP A 67 3.96 -2.35 -13.76
N VAL A 68 3.82 -2.86 -14.97
CA VAL A 68 4.90 -3.04 -15.96
C VAL A 68 4.71 -2.12 -17.18
N GLY A 69 3.76 -1.18 -17.12
CA GLY A 69 3.36 -0.37 -18.27
C GLY A 69 2.87 -1.21 -19.46
N ASP A 70 3.16 -0.75 -20.68
CA ASP A 70 2.72 -1.38 -21.95
C ASP A 70 3.35 -2.76 -22.26
N TYR A 71 4.11 -3.34 -21.33
CA TYR A 71 4.72 -4.65 -21.53
C TYR A 71 3.77 -5.76 -21.08
N GLU A 72 3.38 -6.64 -22.01
CA GLU A 72 2.56 -7.82 -21.72
C GLU A 72 3.34 -8.85 -20.86
N VAL A 73 3.38 -8.68 -19.54
CA VAL A 73 3.49 -9.84 -18.65
C VAL A 73 2.09 -10.28 -18.26
N GLY A 74 1.85 -11.58 -18.34
CA GLY A 74 0.51 -12.17 -18.23
C GLY A 74 -0.26 -11.70 -17.00
N GLU A 75 -1.58 -11.82 -17.08
CA GLU A 75 -2.62 -11.41 -16.11
C GLU A 75 -2.54 -12.18 -14.77
N TYR A 76 -1.37 -12.27 -14.16
CA TYR A 76 -1.23 -12.87 -12.85
C TYR A 76 -1.72 -11.87 -11.80
N SER A 77 -2.98 -12.06 -11.39
CA SER A 77 -3.51 -11.49 -10.16
C SER A 77 -3.25 -12.46 -9.01
N PRO A 78 -2.62 -12.05 -7.90
CA PRO A 78 -2.51 -12.88 -6.72
C PRO A 78 -3.90 -13.22 -6.18
N ASP A 79 -4.11 -14.48 -5.81
CA ASP A 79 -5.34 -14.93 -5.18
C ASP A 79 -5.53 -14.21 -3.84
N ASP A 80 -6.70 -13.63 -3.63
CA ASP A 80 -7.08 -12.92 -2.39
C ASP A 80 -6.04 -11.90 -1.91
N HIS A 81 -5.35 -11.25 -2.85
CA HIS A 81 -4.32 -10.24 -2.56
C HIS A 81 -3.18 -10.77 -1.67
N GLY A 82 -2.87 -12.07 -1.75
CA GLY A 82 -1.82 -12.70 -0.94
C GLY A 82 -2.19 -12.93 0.52
N TRP A 83 -3.43 -12.64 0.94
CA TRP A 83 -3.88 -12.89 2.30
C TRP A 83 -4.14 -14.38 2.55
N HIS A 84 -3.81 -14.87 3.75
CA HIS A 84 -4.06 -16.25 4.14
C HIS A 84 -5.19 -16.34 5.18
N GLY A 85 -6.30 -16.97 4.79
CA GLY A 85 -7.49 -17.09 5.64
C GLY A 85 -8.30 -15.79 5.72
N ASP A 86 -9.41 -15.83 6.47
CA ASP A 86 -10.41 -14.74 6.47
C ASP A 86 -10.01 -13.53 7.32
N ILE A 87 -8.94 -13.65 8.11
CA ILE A 87 -8.47 -12.63 9.03
C ILE A 87 -7.14 -12.06 8.54
N VAL A 88 -7.09 -10.74 8.46
CA VAL A 88 -5.94 -9.95 8.06
C VAL A 88 -5.51 -9.10 9.24
N GLU A 89 -4.21 -9.08 9.53
CA GLU A 89 -3.66 -8.26 10.59
C GLU A 89 -3.37 -6.85 10.07
N GLY A 90 -4.02 -5.85 10.66
CA GLY A 90 -3.71 -4.44 10.46
C GLY A 90 -2.86 -3.89 11.58
N VAL A 91 -1.87 -3.08 11.25
CA VAL A 91 -0.99 -2.40 12.21
C VAL A 91 -1.51 -0.98 12.41
N GLU A 92 -1.73 -0.55 13.65
CA GLU A 92 -2.10 0.84 13.95
C GLU A 92 -0.90 1.77 13.65
N VAL A 93 -1.16 2.86 12.94
CA VAL A 93 -0.14 3.80 12.45
C VAL A 93 -0.55 5.24 12.70
N GLU A 94 0.42 6.14 12.68
CA GLU A 94 0.19 7.58 12.66
C GLU A 94 1.12 8.25 11.66
N GLY A 95 0.64 9.32 11.02
CA GLY A 95 1.46 10.13 10.12
C GLY A 95 2.59 10.82 10.90
N ARG A 96 3.83 10.58 10.47
CA ARG A 96 5.02 11.25 11.02
C ARG A 96 5.92 11.70 9.89
N GLU A 97 6.41 12.93 9.97
CA GLU A 97 7.44 13.41 9.06
C GLU A 97 8.77 12.71 9.37
N VAL A 98 9.39 12.14 8.33
CA VAL A 98 10.68 11.43 8.44
C VAL A 98 11.68 12.04 7.47
N LEU A 99 12.85 12.43 7.98
CA LEU A 99 13.99 12.88 7.17
C LEU A 99 14.82 11.68 6.71
N VAL A 100 15.01 11.55 5.40
CA VAL A 100 15.81 10.47 4.79
C VAL A 100 17.04 11.05 4.11
N THR A 101 18.22 10.52 4.44
CA THR A 101 19.45 10.80 3.68
C THR A 101 19.41 10.05 2.36
N ARG A 102 19.56 10.75 1.23
CA ARG A 102 19.57 10.16 -0.12
C ARG A 102 20.81 10.57 -0.90
N TRP A 103 21.26 9.69 -1.79
CA TRP A 103 22.24 10.05 -2.80
C TRP A 103 21.59 10.95 -3.86
N LEU A 104 22.29 12.00 -4.25
CA LEU A 104 21.90 12.91 -5.31
C LEU A 104 22.98 12.87 -6.41
N PRO A 105 22.62 13.10 -7.69
CA PRO A 105 23.62 13.30 -8.74
C PRO A 105 24.60 14.40 -8.35
N VAL A 106 25.88 14.22 -8.68
CA VAL A 106 26.86 15.30 -8.57
C VAL A 106 26.58 16.28 -9.71
N GLU A 107 26.31 17.54 -9.38
CA GLU A 107 26.22 18.59 -10.39
C GLU A 107 27.64 18.87 -10.92
N GLU A 108 27.89 18.60 -12.19
CA GLU A 108 29.14 18.98 -12.84
C GLU A 108 29.16 20.51 -12.95
N THR A 109 29.90 21.17 -12.05
CA THR A 109 30.19 22.59 -12.24
C THR A 109 31.21 22.67 -13.36
N ASP A 110 30.80 23.13 -14.55
CA ASP A 110 31.69 23.43 -15.66
C ASP A 110 32.89 24.23 -15.12
N ARG A 111 34.04 23.56 -15.03
CA ARG A 111 35.30 24.22 -14.68
C ARG A 111 35.69 25.05 -15.89
N ALA A 112 35.42 26.36 -15.80
CA ALA A 112 35.92 27.38 -16.72
C ALA A 112 37.45 27.34 -16.85
#